data_AF-A0A1F3DQ56-F1
#
_entry.id   AF-A0A1F3DQ56-F1
#
_cell.length_a   1.000
_cell.length_b   1.000
_cell.length_c   1.000
_cell.angle_alpha   90.00
_cell.angle_beta   90.00
_cell.angle_gamma   90.00
#
_symmetry.space_group_name_H-M   'P 1'
#
loop_
_entity.id
_entity.type
_entity.pdbx_description
1 polymer ?
#
loop_
_entity_poly.entity_id
_entity_poly.type
_entity_poly.pdbx_seq_one_letter_code
_entity_poly.pdbx_strand_id
1 'polypeptide(L)'
;MKNFTKQILTSSIFLLFVSFVVYGQTNVSGGIYSNTTWTLANSPYIVVDTVVVFPGVTLTIEPGVVVKFDDNKRLEIRQAKIIAEGTTNDSITFTSNSLSPIPGKWATIYLNNAIKLSKFNYCYFKYANWGIYADYASNSSDTVIIKNSNFYYNKEGIHSYWFPLKIDSCNFIYNTNYGVYGFTSTFLNYCFISNNNTGVYFAHYNKIMNSIIDSNTIKGIYLWYYHDTIVNCQIRNNGIGIYDSIYDNNNFIYRNIIENNFIGIKLKGSQENISCNKICNNTFYDLYSNVVSGSNCIVENNYWCTIDSISTTTRIYDGYDNINLGLISFMPLDTLQCYLATQIPISEFQNFSISIFPNPASENLTISLQTNISKTEIKIFNILGEIEYFSIVTNQKSIIDV
;
A
#
# COMPACT_ATOMS: atom_id res chain seq x y z
N MET A 1 15.47 88.19 -19.48
CA MET A 1 15.85 87.08 -20.39
C MET A 1 16.96 86.29 -19.70
N LYS A 2 16.59 85.41 -18.75
CA LYS A 2 16.50 83.94 -18.85
C LYS A 2 17.86 83.24 -18.72
N ASN A 3 18.19 82.88 -17.47
CA ASN A 3 19.21 81.93 -17.04
C ASN A 3 18.84 80.51 -17.48
N PHE A 4 19.81 79.75 -18.00
CA PHE A 4 19.68 78.31 -18.24
C PHE A 4 20.48 77.54 -17.18
N THR A 5 19.75 76.88 -16.29
CA THR A 5 20.27 75.95 -15.28
C THR A 5 20.34 74.55 -15.89
N LYS A 6 21.53 73.92 -15.94
CA LYS A 6 21.70 72.52 -16.33
C LYS A 6 21.26 71.62 -15.17
N GLN A 7 20.16 70.89 -15.33
CA GLN A 7 19.77 69.79 -14.42
C GLN A 7 20.66 68.57 -14.71
N ILE A 8 21.33 68.08 -13.67
CA ILE A 8 22.05 66.80 -13.67
C ILE A 8 21.02 65.73 -13.37
N LEU A 9 20.78 64.82 -14.32
CA LEU A 9 19.97 63.63 -14.13
C LEU A 9 20.85 62.55 -13.48
N THR A 10 20.70 62.29 -12.18
CA THR A 10 21.29 61.13 -11.53
C THR A 10 20.45 59.89 -11.82
N SER A 11 20.95 59.02 -12.70
CA SER A 11 20.34 57.73 -13.00
C SER A 11 20.65 56.73 -11.88
N SER A 12 19.69 56.49 -11.00
CA SER A 12 19.78 55.44 -9.98
C SER A 12 19.66 54.06 -10.63
N ILE A 13 20.74 53.28 -10.60
CA ILE A 13 20.75 51.87 -11.02
C ILE A 13 20.03 51.05 -9.95
N PHE A 14 18.84 50.55 -10.28
CA PHE A 14 18.11 49.59 -9.47
C PHE A 14 18.69 48.19 -9.74
N LEU A 15 19.57 47.71 -8.85
CA LEU A 15 20.08 46.33 -8.90
C LEU A 15 18.94 45.37 -8.55
N LEU A 16 18.35 44.74 -9.57
CA LEU A 16 17.47 43.59 -9.40
C LEU A 16 18.30 42.43 -8.85
N PHE A 17 18.17 42.16 -7.55
CA PHE A 17 18.59 40.89 -6.97
C PHE A 17 17.67 39.79 -7.52
N VAL A 18 18.10 39.16 -8.61
CA VAL A 18 17.54 37.88 -9.03
C VAL A 18 18.06 36.85 -8.03
N SER A 19 17.21 36.42 -7.10
CA SER A 19 17.49 35.31 -6.21
C SER A 19 17.56 34.03 -7.06
N PHE A 20 18.77 33.65 -7.46
CA PHE A 20 19.00 32.30 -7.96
C PHE A 20 18.82 31.34 -6.79
N VAL A 21 17.82 30.48 -6.87
CA VAL A 21 17.74 29.29 -6.02
C VAL A 21 18.89 28.39 -6.45
N VAL A 22 20.01 28.43 -5.71
CA VAL A 22 21.11 27.49 -5.90
C VAL A 22 20.67 26.19 -5.23
N TYR A 23 20.30 25.20 -6.03
CA TYR A 23 20.13 23.83 -5.51
C TYR A 23 21.50 23.28 -5.14
N GLY A 24 21.63 22.69 -3.96
CA GLY A 24 22.86 22.02 -3.50
C GLY A 24 23.10 20.69 -4.20
N GLN A 25 22.92 20.63 -5.53
CA GLN A 25 23.02 19.39 -6.29
C GLN A 25 24.30 18.65 -5.95
N THR A 26 24.16 17.40 -5.50
CA THR A 26 25.27 16.57 -5.06
C THR A 26 25.36 15.32 -5.92
N ASN A 27 26.40 15.20 -6.74
CA ASN A 27 26.65 13.97 -7.48
C ASN A 27 27.25 12.92 -6.53
N VAL A 28 26.72 11.70 -6.56
CA VAL A 28 27.15 10.57 -5.71
C VAL A 28 27.46 9.34 -6.56
N SER A 29 28.47 8.58 -6.13
CA SER A 29 28.92 7.34 -6.75
C SER A 29 29.79 6.55 -5.76
N GLY A 30 30.06 5.27 -6.06
CA GLY A 30 31.04 4.47 -5.32
C GLY A 30 30.56 4.01 -3.93
N GLY A 31 31.51 3.71 -3.05
CA GLY A 31 31.23 3.13 -1.73
C GLY A 31 30.97 4.17 -0.64
N ILE A 32 29.98 3.91 0.21
CA ILE A 32 29.75 4.60 1.48
C ILE A 32 30.25 3.68 2.61
N TYR A 33 31.35 4.06 3.24
CA TYR A 33 32.10 3.25 4.22
C TYR A 33 31.89 3.68 5.69
N SER A 34 31.21 4.79 5.91
CA SER A 34 30.88 5.33 7.24
C SER A 34 29.46 5.86 7.23
N ASN A 35 28.87 5.95 8.43
CA ASN A 35 27.51 6.47 8.57
C ASN A 35 27.39 7.82 7.89
N THR A 36 26.43 7.93 6.97
CA THR A 36 26.29 9.08 6.08
C THR A 36 24.84 9.52 6.09
N THR A 37 24.64 10.84 6.11
CA THR A 37 23.33 11.46 5.99
C THR A 37 23.25 12.20 4.67
N TRP A 38 22.26 11.86 3.85
CA TRP A 38 21.85 12.68 2.72
C TRP A 38 20.84 13.71 3.21
N THR A 39 21.32 14.96 3.33
CA THR A 39 20.56 16.09 3.85
C THR A 39 19.73 16.81 2.80
N LEU A 40 18.64 17.45 3.22
CA LEU A 40 17.78 18.25 2.33
C LEU A 40 18.54 19.43 1.69
N ALA A 41 19.46 20.05 2.43
CA ALA A 41 20.26 21.18 1.94
C ALA A 41 21.12 20.85 0.70
N ASN A 42 21.50 19.58 0.58
CA ASN A 42 22.32 19.04 -0.51
C ASN A 42 21.47 18.27 -1.56
N SER A 43 20.14 18.40 -1.48
CA SER A 43 19.21 17.85 -2.46
C SER A 43 19.19 18.73 -3.73
N PRO A 44 19.08 18.16 -4.94
CA PRO A 44 18.96 16.72 -5.21
C PRO A 44 20.31 16.00 -5.19
N TYR A 45 20.28 14.72 -4.79
CA TYR A 45 21.40 13.79 -4.98
C TYR A 45 21.29 13.13 -6.35
N ILE A 46 22.32 13.21 -7.19
CA ILE A 46 22.36 12.56 -8.50
C ILE A 46 23.31 11.36 -8.45
N VAL A 47 22.75 10.17 -8.56
CA VAL A 47 23.45 8.89 -8.62
C VAL A 47 23.98 8.71 -10.04
N VAL A 48 25.20 9.21 -10.27
CA VAL A 48 25.88 9.19 -11.58
C VAL A 48 26.58 7.86 -11.85
N ASP A 49 26.88 7.10 -10.80
CA ASP A 49 27.25 5.69 -10.88
C ASP A 49 26.70 4.93 -9.67
N THR A 50 26.76 3.60 -9.69
CA THR A 50 26.27 2.75 -8.59
C THR A 50 26.84 3.22 -7.26
N VAL A 51 25.94 3.51 -6.31
CA VAL A 51 26.29 3.78 -4.91
C VAL A 51 26.10 2.50 -4.11
N VAL A 52 27.08 2.12 -3.30
CA VAL A 52 27.02 0.94 -2.44
C VAL A 52 27.24 1.35 -0.99
N VAL A 53 26.25 1.09 -0.13
CA VAL A 53 26.40 1.21 1.33
C VAL A 53 26.99 -0.10 1.85
N PHE A 54 28.18 -0.03 2.45
CA PHE A 54 28.94 -1.20 2.88
C PHE A 54 28.47 -1.76 4.23
N PRO A 55 28.84 -3.02 4.56
CA PRO A 55 28.34 -3.69 5.76
C PRO A 55 28.58 -2.90 7.05
N GLY A 56 27.59 -2.91 7.94
CA GLY A 56 27.63 -2.21 9.24
C GLY A 56 27.41 -0.70 9.17
N VAL A 57 27.26 -0.13 7.97
CA VAL A 57 27.03 1.31 7.76
C VAL A 57 25.54 1.63 7.67
N THR A 58 25.15 2.81 8.14
CA THR A 58 23.82 3.38 7.94
C THR A 58 23.87 4.55 6.96
N LEU A 59 23.04 4.49 5.92
CA LEU A 59 22.65 5.64 5.12
C LEU A 59 21.32 6.18 5.62
N THR A 60 21.32 7.42 6.11
CA THR A 60 20.12 8.15 6.51
C THR A 60 19.77 9.15 5.41
N ILE A 61 18.50 9.22 5.00
CA ILE A 61 18.01 10.18 4.01
C ILE A 61 16.95 11.04 4.70
N GLU A 62 17.18 12.35 4.75
CA GLU A 62 16.28 13.29 5.41
C GLU A 62 14.95 13.46 4.65
N PRO A 63 13.85 13.83 5.35
CA PRO A 63 12.59 14.21 4.71
C PRO A 63 12.78 15.24 3.58
N GLY A 64 11.98 15.11 2.52
CA GLY A 64 11.99 16.01 1.36
C GLY A 64 13.16 15.82 0.38
N VAL A 65 14.14 14.95 0.68
CA VAL A 65 15.27 14.70 -0.24
C VAL A 65 14.78 14.07 -1.55
N VAL A 66 15.34 14.56 -2.66
CA VAL A 66 15.16 14.00 -4.00
C VAL A 66 16.45 13.30 -4.41
N VAL A 67 16.36 12.01 -4.70
CA VAL A 67 17.43 11.18 -5.25
C VAL A 67 17.10 10.85 -6.70
N LYS A 68 17.95 11.33 -7.62
CA LYS A 68 17.83 11.09 -9.05
C LYS A 68 18.89 10.09 -9.51
N PHE A 69 18.51 9.16 -10.38
CA PHE A 69 19.42 8.14 -10.90
C PHE A 69 19.65 8.34 -12.39
N ASP A 70 20.92 8.35 -12.81
CA ASP A 70 21.25 8.21 -14.22
C ASP A 70 20.85 6.81 -14.73
N ASP A 71 20.75 6.66 -16.05
CA ASP A 71 20.22 5.46 -16.69
C ASP A 71 20.97 4.19 -16.19
N ASN A 72 20.19 3.17 -15.80
CA ASN A 72 20.64 1.89 -15.24
C ASN A 72 21.45 1.95 -13.93
N LYS A 73 21.52 3.10 -13.26
CA LYS A 73 22.20 3.20 -11.95
C LYS A 73 21.31 2.72 -10.81
N ARG A 74 21.94 2.29 -9.70
CA ARG A 74 21.27 1.78 -8.50
C ARG A 74 21.91 2.30 -7.23
N LEU A 75 21.14 2.24 -6.15
CA LEU A 75 21.62 2.35 -4.78
C LEU A 75 21.56 0.95 -4.16
N GLU A 76 22.71 0.40 -3.77
CA GLU A 76 22.82 -0.94 -3.19
C GLU A 76 23.08 -0.84 -1.68
N ILE A 77 22.21 -1.47 -0.91
CA ILE A 77 22.32 -1.58 0.55
C ILE A 77 22.86 -2.98 0.86
N ARG A 78 24.19 -3.11 0.88
CA ARG A 78 24.89 -4.40 0.98
C ARG A 78 25.16 -4.75 2.44
N GLN A 79 24.32 -5.60 3.04
CA GLN A 79 24.44 -5.97 4.45
C GLN A 79 24.55 -4.75 5.36
N ALA A 80 23.88 -3.67 4.94
CA ALA A 80 23.93 -2.34 5.52
C ALA A 80 22.52 -1.90 5.90
N LYS A 81 22.39 -0.70 6.46
CA LYS A 81 21.10 -0.13 6.86
C LYS A 81 20.78 1.11 6.02
N ILE A 82 19.52 1.23 5.59
CA ILE A 82 18.97 2.47 5.04
C ILE A 82 17.81 2.96 5.91
N ILE A 83 17.80 4.24 6.23
CA ILE A 83 16.70 4.92 6.91
C ILE A 83 16.24 6.05 6.00
N ALA A 84 15.12 5.82 5.31
CA ALA A 84 14.44 6.83 4.50
C ALA A 84 13.06 7.08 5.11
N GLU A 85 12.98 8.00 6.07
CA GLU A 85 11.76 8.32 6.81
C GLU A 85 11.33 9.74 6.45
N GLY A 86 10.59 9.88 5.36
CA GLY A 86 9.92 11.13 5.00
C GLY A 86 8.71 11.41 5.89
N THR A 87 7.96 12.46 5.55
CA THR A 87 6.70 12.80 6.21
C THR A 87 5.57 12.94 5.18
N THR A 88 4.33 13.09 5.65
CA THR A 88 3.17 13.39 4.79
C THR A 88 3.38 14.64 3.95
N ASN A 89 4.10 15.63 4.49
CA ASN A 89 4.33 16.93 3.85
C ASN A 89 5.65 16.95 3.07
N ASP A 90 6.64 16.19 3.52
CA ASP A 90 8.01 16.17 3.00
C ASP A 90 8.46 14.73 2.71
N SER A 91 7.80 14.12 1.73
CA SER A 91 8.14 12.76 1.30
C SER A 91 9.48 12.72 0.56
N ILE A 92 10.23 11.62 0.72
CA ILE A 92 11.49 11.37 -0.01
C ILE A 92 11.15 10.84 -1.40
N THR A 93 11.86 11.30 -2.44
CA THR A 93 11.59 10.86 -3.83
C THR A 93 12.82 10.21 -4.47
N PHE A 94 12.68 8.95 -4.87
CA PHE A 94 13.63 8.22 -5.73
C PHE A 94 13.09 8.18 -7.17
N THR A 95 13.83 8.72 -8.13
CA THR A 95 13.35 8.86 -9.52
C THR A 95 14.47 8.84 -10.56
N SER A 96 14.12 8.67 -11.83
CA SER A 96 15.04 8.86 -12.96
C SER A 96 15.54 10.31 -13.08
N ASN A 97 16.79 10.49 -13.51
CA ASN A 97 17.38 11.78 -13.87
C ASN A 97 17.09 12.21 -15.33
N SER A 98 16.51 11.33 -16.15
CA SER A 98 16.06 11.66 -17.51
C SER A 98 14.98 12.75 -17.54
N LEU A 99 15.03 13.63 -18.55
CA LEU A 99 14.03 14.66 -18.85
C LEU A 99 12.68 14.09 -19.33
N SER A 100 12.66 12.85 -19.81
CA SER A 100 11.45 12.15 -20.25
C SER A 100 11.50 10.72 -19.72
N PRO A 101 11.22 10.52 -18.43
CA PRO A 101 11.38 9.22 -17.80
C PRO A 101 10.26 8.28 -18.27
N ILE A 102 10.65 7.04 -18.53
CA ILE A 102 9.74 5.91 -18.78
C ILE A 102 10.04 4.82 -17.74
N PRO A 103 9.09 3.91 -17.47
CA PRO A 103 9.34 2.76 -16.61
C PRO A 103 10.63 2.01 -16.98
N GLY A 104 11.48 1.71 -15.99
CA GLY A 104 12.73 0.99 -16.22
C GLY A 104 13.96 1.85 -16.51
N LYS A 105 13.90 3.17 -16.30
CA LYS A 105 15.01 4.08 -16.64
C LYS A 105 16.22 3.91 -15.75
N TRP A 106 16.01 3.74 -14.46
CA TRP A 106 17.06 3.41 -13.50
C TRP A 106 16.84 2.03 -12.93
N ALA A 107 17.89 1.42 -12.38
CA ALA A 107 17.85 0.01 -12.03
C ALA A 107 16.93 -0.21 -10.81
N THR A 108 17.37 0.16 -9.60
CA THR A 108 16.62 -0.11 -8.37
C THR A 108 17.24 0.48 -7.10
N ILE A 109 16.49 0.51 -6.00
CA ILE A 109 17.07 0.41 -4.66
C ILE A 109 17.24 -1.08 -4.34
N TYR A 110 18.49 -1.55 -4.35
CA TYR A 110 18.81 -2.95 -4.15
C TYR A 110 19.10 -3.24 -2.68
N LEU A 111 18.20 -3.98 -2.03
CA LEU A 111 18.39 -4.51 -0.68
C LEU A 111 19.12 -5.86 -0.78
N ASN A 112 20.45 -5.80 -0.81
CA ASN A 112 21.33 -6.97 -0.89
C ASN A 112 21.62 -7.48 0.52
N ASN A 113 20.78 -8.39 1.01
CA ASN A 113 20.78 -8.85 2.41
C ASN A 113 20.80 -7.66 3.40
N ALA A 114 20.02 -6.62 3.11
CA ALA A 114 19.98 -5.40 3.91
C ALA A 114 19.57 -5.70 5.36
N ILE A 115 20.14 -4.96 6.31
CA ILE A 115 19.85 -5.13 7.73
C ILE A 115 18.37 -4.83 7.97
N LYS A 116 17.74 -5.70 8.76
CA LYS A 116 16.29 -5.79 8.99
C LYS A 116 15.67 -4.55 9.66
N LEU A 117 16.48 -3.63 10.17
CA LEU A 117 16.07 -2.31 10.66
C LEU A 117 16.02 -1.24 9.55
N SER A 118 16.19 -1.62 8.29
CA SER A 118 16.01 -0.70 7.18
C SER A 118 14.54 -0.33 7.05
N LYS A 119 14.28 0.95 6.78
CA LYS A 119 12.93 1.51 6.76
C LYS A 119 12.75 2.45 5.60
N PHE A 120 11.59 2.35 4.99
CA PHE A 120 11.06 3.32 4.05
C PHE A 120 9.70 3.78 4.56
N ASN A 121 9.55 5.08 4.81
CA ASN A 121 8.30 5.68 5.22
C ASN A 121 8.08 6.97 4.43
N TYR A 122 6.88 7.20 3.92
CA TYR A 122 6.57 8.39 3.09
C TYR A 122 7.59 8.60 1.97
N CYS A 123 7.80 7.55 1.16
CA CYS A 123 8.71 7.56 0.03
C CYS A 123 7.95 7.45 -1.30
N TYR A 124 8.48 8.07 -2.35
CA TYR A 124 8.05 7.87 -3.73
C TYR A 124 9.14 7.14 -4.52
N PHE A 125 8.77 6.07 -5.22
CA PHE A 125 9.64 5.33 -6.14
C PHE A 125 9.03 5.42 -7.55
N LYS A 126 9.74 6.09 -8.46
CA LYS A 126 9.21 6.42 -9.79
C LYS A 126 10.15 5.97 -10.90
N TYR A 127 9.60 5.37 -11.96
CA TYR A 127 10.32 5.08 -13.22
C TYR A 127 11.49 4.09 -13.12
N ALA A 128 11.55 3.26 -12.08
CA ALA A 128 12.57 2.24 -11.90
C ALA A 128 12.30 0.99 -12.73
N ASN A 129 13.31 0.13 -12.90
CA ASN A 129 13.10 -1.26 -13.33
C ASN A 129 12.42 -2.03 -12.18
N TRP A 130 12.99 -1.94 -10.97
CA TRP A 130 12.34 -2.32 -9.73
C TRP A 130 12.41 -1.14 -8.78
N GLY A 131 11.27 -0.64 -8.27
CA GLY A 131 11.32 0.43 -7.26
C GLY A 131 12.19 0.02 -6.07
N ILE A 132 11.96 -1.19 -5.56
CA ILE A 132 12.88 -1.92 -4.68
C ILE A 132 13.04 -3.34 -5.20
N TYR A 133 14.29 -3.79 -5.27
CA TYR A 133 14.64 -5.20 -5.43
C TYR A 133 15.24 -5.69 -4.11
N ALA A 134 14.69 -6.74 -3.52
CA ALA A 134 15.15 -7.31 -2.28
C ALA A 134 15.50 -8.78 -2.49
N ASP A 135 16.75 -9.14 -2.18
CA ASP A 135 17.27 -10.47 -2.47
C ASP A 135 18.07 -11.02 -1.28
N TYR A 136 17.92 -12.32 -1.04
CA TYR A 136 18.58 -13.13 -0.02
C TYR A 136 18.56 -12.54 1.41
N ALA A 137 17.53 -12.85 2.20
CA ALA A 137 17.54 -12.56 3.64
C ALA A 137 18.13 -13.72 4.46
N SER A 138 18.92 -13.40 5.49
CA SER A 138 19.21 -14.36 6.56
C SER A 138 17.94 -14.74 7.33
N ASN A 139 17.80 -16.04 7.65
CA ASN A 139 16.67 -16.66 8.37
C ASN A 139 16.40 -16.02 9.74
N SER A 140 15.67 -14.91 9.80
CA SER A 140 15.25 -14.30 11.06
C SER A 140 13.91 -13.56 10.94
N SER A 141 13.22 -13.42 12.07
CA SER A 141 11.85 -12.88 12.19
C SER A 141 11.70 -11.37 11.96
N ASP A 142 12.79 -10.61 12.02
CA ASP A 142 12.78 -9.18 11.70
C ASP A 142 13.00 -8.97 10.21
N THR A 143 12.35 -7.97 9.62
CA THR A 143 12.55 -7.65 8.21
C THR A 143 12.31 -6.18 7.90
N VAL A 144 12.72 -5.74 6.71
CA VAL A 144 12.56 -4.39 6.18
C VAL A 144 11.09 -4.00 6.15
N ILE A 145 10.83 -2.80 6.65
CA ILE A 145 9.49 -2.22 6.78
C ILE A 145 9.34 -1.11 5.75
N ILE A 146 8.29 -1.20 4.94
CA ILE A 146 7.91 -0.21 3.94
C ILE A 146 6.51 0.27 4.28
N LYS A 147 6.36 1.57 4.56
CA LYS A 147 5.12 2.18 5.02
C LYS A 147 4.77 3.45 4.29
N ASN A 148 3.48 3.74 4.14
CA ASN A 148 2.96 5.02 3.64
C ASN A 148 3.64 5.49 2.35
N SER A 149 4.06 4.56 1.50
CA SER A 149 4.95 4.83 0.37
C SER A 149 4.26 4.51 -0.94
N ASN A 150 4.75 5.11 -2.01
CA ASN A 150 4.12 5.06 -3.31
C ASN A 150 5.10 4.59 -4.39
N PHE A 151 4.66 3.62 -5.19
CA PHE A 151 5.41 3.03 -6.29
C PHE A 151 4.66 3.29 -7.60
N TYR A 152 5.15 4.25 -8.39
CA TYR A 152 4.50 4.72 -9.60
C TYR A 152 5.34 4.49 -10.85
N TYR A 153 4.70 4.04 -11.94
CA TYR A 153 5.34 3.98 -13.26
C TYR A 153 6.68 3.23 -13.27
N ASN A 154 6.85 2.22 -12.43
CA ASN A 154 8.01 1.34 -12.49
C ASN A 154 7.68 0.18 -13.46
N LYS A 155 8.69 -0.59 -13.88
CA LYS A 155 8.35 -1.89 -14.48
C LYS A 155 7.72 -2.78 -13.41
N GLU A 156 8.36 -2.85 -12.25
CA GLU A 156 7.81 -3.50 -11.07
C GLU A 156 7.96 -2.57 -9.86
N GLY A 157 6.92 -2.49 -9.03
CA GLY A 157 6.97 -1.66 -7.82
C GLY A 157 7.99 -2.23 -6.83
N ILE A 158 7.75 -3.45 -6.37
CA ILE A 158 8.68 -4.22 -5.53
C ILE A 158 8.88 -5.60 -6.12
N HIS A 159 10.12 -6.07 -6.10
CA HIS A 159 10.47 -7.46 -6.36
C HIS A 159 11.27 -8.03 -5.20
N SER A 160 10.64 -8.91 -4.43
CA SER A 160 11.24 -9.65 -3.33
C SER A 160 11.49 -11.10 -3.74
N TYR A 161 12.74 -11.50 -3.68
CA TYR A 161 13.19 -12.86 -3.96
C TYR A 161 13.90 -13.43 -2.74
N TRP A 162 13.32 -14.45 -2.10
CA TRP A 162 13.82 -15.02 -0.84
C TRP A 162 14.13 -13.99 0.26
N PHE A 163 13.39 -12.88 0.27
CA PHE A 163 13.57 -11.79 1.22
C PHE A 163 12.20 -11.36 1.77
N PRO A 164 11.77 -11.80 2.96
CA PRO A 164 10.48 -11.40 3.53
C PRO A 164 10.36 -9.87 3.60
N LEU A 165 9.22 -9.27 3.30
CA LEU A 165 9.00 -7.82 3.49
C LEU A 165 7.73 -7.55 4.28
N LYS A 166 7.70 -6.47 5.06
CA LYS A 166 6.49 -5.95 5.69
C LYS A 166 6.10 -4.65 4.99
N ILE A 167 5.02 -4.68 4.22
CA ILE A 167 4.52 -3.58 3.40
C ILE A 167 3.16 -3.18 3.94
N ASP A 168 3.02 -1.95 4.40
CA ASP A 168 1.79 -1.48 5.03
C ASP A 168 1.40 -0.08 4.53
N SER A 169 0.12 0.14 4.24
CA SER A 169 -0.40 1.44 3.82
C SER A 169 0.31 2.01 2.57
N CYS A 170 0.67 1.14 1.62
CA CYS A 170 1.42 1.53 0.42
C CYS A 170 0.56 1.48 -0.86
N ASN A 171 0.94 2.32 -1.83
CA ASN A 171 0.27 2.41 -3.12
C ASN A 171 1.18 1.87 -4.24
N PHE A 172 0.65 0.99 -5.08
CA PHE A 172 1.34 0.43 -6.25
C PHE A 172 0.51 0.69 -7.49
N ILE A 173 0.87 1.72 -8.26
CA ILE A 173 -0.01 2.24 -9.32
C ILE A 173 0.75 2.43 -10.64
N TYR A 174 0.15 2.02 -11.75
CA TYR A 174 0.70 2.17 -13.10
C TYR A 174 2.06 1.50 -13.31
N ASN A 175 2.36 0.43 -12.57
CA ASN A 175 3.56 -0.37 -12.84
C ASN A 175 3.30 -1.33 -14.00
N THR A 176 4.22 -1.36 -14.97
CA THR A 176 3.94 -1.99 -16.27
C THR A 176 3.97 -3.51 -16.25
N ASN A 177 4.49 -4.12 -15.17
CA ASN A 177 4.46 -5.55 -14.91
C ASN A 177 3.76 -5.84 -13.57
N TYR A 178 4.50 -5.98 -12.48
CA TYR A 178 3.94 -6.28 -11.16
C TYR A 178 3.84 -5.03 -10.28
N GLY A 179 2.73 -4.87 -9.56
CA GLY A 179 2.72 -3.96 -8.41
C GLY A 179 3.69 -4.47 -7.34
N VAL A 180 3.48 -5.70 -6.90
CA VAL A 180 4.37 -6.42 -5.98
C VAL A 180 4.61 -7.84 -6.47
N TYR A 181 5.87 -8.22 -6.58
CA TYR A 181 6.33 -9.60 -6.69
C TYR A 181 6.93 -10.02 -5.35
N GLY A 182 6.31 -10.98 -4.68
CA GLY A 182 6.78 -11.53 -3.40
C GLY A 182 6.99 -13.03 -3.51
N PHE A 183 8.25 -13.47 -3.50
CA PHE A 183 8.53 -14.90 -3.58
C PHE A 183 8.17 -15.60 -2.27
N THR A 184 8.65 -15.11 -1.13
CA THR A 184 8.41 -15.75 0.17
C THR A 184 8.08 -14.77 1.28
N SER A 185 7.14 -15.16 2.15
CA SER A 185 6.87 -14.53 3.46
C SER A 185 6.72 -13.01 3.44
N THR A 186 6.27 -12.46 2.31
CA THR A 186 5.99 -11.04 2.16
C THR A 186 4.58 -10.77 2.66
N PHE A 187 4.43 -9.75 3.51
CA PHE A 187 3.16 -9.35 4.11
C PHE A 187 2.75 -7.97 3.61
N LEU A 188 1.58 -7.89 2.98
CA LEU A 188 0.93 -6.67 2.51
C LEU A 188 -0.29 -6.40 3.38
N ASN A 189 -0.42 -5.16 3.85
CA ASN A 189 -1.56 -4.74 4.66
C ASN A 189 -1.99 -3.32 4.29
N TYR A 190 -3.30 -3.05 4.26
CA TYR A 190 -3.85 -1.73 3.92
C TYR A 190 -3.28 -1.11 2.62
N CYS A 191 -2.92 -1.94 1.64
CA CYS A 191 -2.32 -1.48 0.40
C CYS A 191 -3.37 -1.22 -0.68
N PHE A 192 -3.09 -0.27 -1.57
CA PHE A 192 -3.89 -0.01 -2.77
C PHE A 192 -3.05 -0.32 -4.02
N ILE A 193 -3.44 -1.36 -4.75
CA ILE A 193 -2.68 -1.93 -5.86
C ILE A 193 -3.53 -1.86 -7.11
N SER A 194 -3.23 -0.92 -8.00
CA SER A 194 -4.14 -0.58 -9.08
C SER A 194 -3.48 -0.20 -10.39
N ASN A 195 -4.17 -0.46 -11.50
CA ASN A 195 -3.70 -0.08 -12.85
C ASN A 195 -2.31 -0.65 -13.21
N ASN A 196 -1.92 -1.79 -12.62
CA ASN A 196 -0.72 -2.53 -13.03
C ASN A 196 -1.10 -3.58 -14.06
N ASN A 197 -0.13 -4.19 -14.74
CA ASN A 197 -0.42 -5.36 -15.57
C ASN A 197 -0.94 -6.53 -14.71
N THR A 198 -0.18 -6.89 -13.68
CA THR A 198 -0.62 -7.79 -12.61
C THR A 198 -0.41 -7.08 -11.28
N GLY A 199 -1.42 -7.08 -10.41
CA GLY A 199 -1.34 -6.39 -9.13
C GLY A 199 -0.29 -7.02 -8.20
N VAL A 200 -0.54 -8.27 -7.82
CA VAL A 200 0.30 -9.05 -6.91
C VAL A 200 0.68 -10.37 -7.55
N TYR A 201 1.95 -10.71 -7.48
CA TYR A 201 2.47 -12.06 -7.73
C TYR A 201 3.00 -12.61 -6.42
N PHE A 202 2.40 -13.68 -5.92
CA PHE A 202 2.88 -14.42 -4.76
C PHE A 202 3.17 -15.89 -5.08
N ALA A 203 4.13 -16.44 -4.34
CA ALA A 203 4.48 -17.85 -4.44
C ALA A 203 4.34 -18.57 -3.09
N HIS A 204 5.13 -18.23 -2.08
CA HIS A 204 5.30 -19.07 -0.89
C HIS A 204 5.07 -18.34 0.45
N TYR A 205 4.06 -18.76 1.23
CA TYR A 205 3.78 -18.22 2.58
C TYR A 205 3.59 -16.69 2.64
N ASN A 206 3.20 -16.05 1.55
CA ASN A 206 2.93 -14.62 1.52
C ASN A 206 1.52 -14.34 2.06
N LYS A 207 1.29 -13.10 2.48
CA LYS A 207 0.02 -12.69 3.05
C LYS A 207 -0.37 -11.33 2.49
N ILE A 208 -1.62 -11.19 2.09
CA ILE A 208 -2.23 -9.90 1.79
C ILE A 208 -3.53 -9.77 2.57
N MET A 209 -3.64 -8.64 3.29
CA MET A 209 -4.77 -8.38 4.16
C MET A 209 -5.28 -6.95 4.00
N ASN A 210 -6.58 -6.75 4.22
CA ASN A 210 -7.19 -5.42 4.35
C ASN A 210 -6.88 -4.48 3.18
N SER A 211 -6.68 -5.03 1.99
CA SER A 211 -6.10 -4.32 0.85
C SER A 211 -7.08 -4.24 -0.31
N ILE A 212 -6.87 -3.28 -1.20
CA ILE A 212 -7.67 -3.08 -2.40
C ILE A 212 -6.81 -3.39 -3.62
N ILE A 213 -7.27 -4.32 -4.44
CA ILE A 213 -6.63 -4.76 -5.68
C ILE A 213 -7.60 -4.46 -6.82
N ASP A 214 -7.34 -3.39 -7.57
CA ASP A 214 -8.35 -2.78 -8.44
C ASP A 214 -7.81 -2.48 -9.84
N SER A 215 -8.55 -2.81 -10.89
CA SER A 215 -8.27 -2.33 -12.24
C SER A 215 -6.89 -2.75 -12.78
N ASN A 216 -6.36 -3.91 -12.35
CA ASN A 216 -5.14 -4.48 -12.92
C ASN A 216 -5.47 -5.25 -14.20
N THR A 217 -4.70 -5.00 -15.27
CA THR A 217 -5.10 -5.34 -16.65
C THR A 217 -5.27 -6.83 -16.87
N ILE A 218 -4.36 -7.66 -16.37
CA ILE A 218 -4.36 -9.11 -16.58
C ILE A 218 -4.87 -9.83 -15.34
N LYS A 219 -4.27 -9.59 -14.18
CA LYS A 219 -4.62 -10.27 -12.91
C LYS A 219 -4.57 -9.30 -11.75
N GLY A 220 -5.51 -9.41 -10.82
CA GLY A 220 -5.41 -8.77 -9.51
C GLY A 220 -4.32 -9.46 -8.70
N ILE A 221 -4.51 -10.75 -8.42
CA ILE A 221 -3.58 -11.57 -7.64
C ILE A 221 -3.25 -12.84 -8.43
N TYR A 222 -1.96 -13.15 -8.56
CA TYR A 222 -1.45 -14.38 -9.12
C TYR A 222 -0.76 -15.18 -8.03
N LEU A 223 -1.21 -16.41 -7.82
CA LEU A 223 -0.64 -17.36 -6.87
C LEU A 223 0.06 -18.46 -7.65
N TRP A 224 1.34 -18.67 -7.33
CA TRP A 224 2.17 -19.64 -8.03
C TRP A 224 2.51 -20.87 -7.20
N TYR A 225 2.60 -20.79 -5.88
CA TYR A 225 3.11 -21.89 -5.07
C TYR A 225 2.29 -21.98 -3.77
N TYR A 226 2.85 -22.56 -2.70
CA TYR A 226 2.08 -23.00 -1.54
C TYR A 226 1.86 -21.93 -0.45
N HIS A 227 0.70 -22.02 0.21
CA HIS A 227 0.33 -21.44 1.50
C HIS A 227 0.25 -19.92 1.56
N ASP A 228 -0.12 -19.28 0.46
CA ASP A 228 -0.41 -17.85 0.48
C ASP A 228 -1.78 -17.58 1.15
N THR A 229 -1.91 -16.42 1.79
CA THR A 229 -3.12 -16.00 2.51
C THR A 229 -3.67 -14.69 1.96
N ILE A 230 -4.93 -14.68 1.55
CA ILE A 230 -5.65 -13.50 1.04
C ILE A 230 -6.87 -13.30 1.94
N VAL A 231 -6.87 -12.24 2.75
CA VAL A 231 -7.93 -12.01 3.73
C VAL A 231 -8.46 -10.59 3.72
N ASN A 232 -9.78 -10.42 3.80
CA ASN A 232 -10.41 -9.12 3.94
C ASN A 232 -9.98 -8.10 2.85
N CYS A 233 -9.81 -8.58 1.62
CA CYS A 233 -9.42 -7.75 0.49
C CYS A 233 -10.61 -7.44 -0.43
N GLN A 234 -10.56 -6.28 -1.07
CA GLN A 234 -11.48 -5.92 -2.16
C GLN A 234 -10.74 -6.12 -3.49
N ILE A 235 -11.18 -7.08 -4.28
CA ILE A 235 -10.53 -7.51 -5.52
C ILE A 235 -11.51 -7.29 -6.66
N ARG A 236 -11.34 -6.20 -7.41
CA ARG A 236 -12.35 -5.74 -8.37
C ARG A 236 -11.79 -5.19 -9.66
N ASN A 237 -12.60 -5.24 -10.71
CA ASN A 237 -12.28 -4.65 -12.03
C ASN A 237 -10.98 -5.18 -12.66
N ASN A 238 -10.48 -6.33 -12.25
CA ASN A 238 -9.28 -6.94 -12.84
C ASN A 238 -9.66 -7.87 -14.00
N GLY A 239 -8.69 -8.21 -14.87
CA GLY A 239 -8.90 -9.29 -15.85
C GLY A 239 -9.27 -10.61 -15.16
N ILE A 240 -8.43 -11.09 -14.27
CA ILE A 240 -8.77 -12.18 -13.33
C ILE A 240 -8.60 -11.63 -11.93
N GLY A 241 -9.57 -11.78 -11.04
CA GLY A 241 -9.46 -11.32 -9.66
C GLY A 241 -8.33 -12.05 -8.92
N ILE A 242 -8.48 -13.37 -8.78
CA ILE A 242 -7.45 -14.27 -8.23
C ILE A 242 -7.19 -15.39 -9.24
N TYR A 243 -5.92 -15.59 -9.62
CA TYR A 243 -5.51 -16.74 -10.40
C TYR A 243 -4.55 -17.61 -9.62
N ASP A 244 -5.04 -18.77 -9.20
CA ASP A 244 -4.24 -19.85 -8.65
C ASP A 244 -3.78 -20.79 -9.77
N SER A 245 -2.46 -20.90 -9.94
CA SER A 245 -1.86 -21.39 -11.18
C SER A 245 -1.18 -22.76 -11.08
N ILE A 246 -1.10 -23.35 -9.88
CA ILE A 246 -0.45 -24.64 -9.61
C ILE A 246 -1.40 -25.58 -8.85
N TYR A 247 -1.12 -26.88 -8.88
CA TYR A 247 -1.85 -27.91 -8.16
C TYR A 247 -1.46 -27.91 -6.67
N ASP A 248 -2.46 -27.99 -5.80
CA ASP A 248 -2.36 -28.28 -4.35
C ASP A 248 -1.59 -27.26 -3.50
N ASN A 249 -2.05 -26.00 -3.50
CA ASN A 249 -1.36 -24.90 -2.84
C ASN A 249 -1.76 -24.64 -1.39
N ASN A 250 -2.89 -25.17 -0.92
CA ASN A 250 -3.40 -24.91 0.44
C ASN A 250 -3.44 -23.41 0.76
N ASN A 251 -3.78 -22.57 -0.23
CA ASN A 251 -3.95 -21.15 0.00
C ASN A 251 -5.21 -20.91 0.83
N PHE A 252 -5.21 -19.78 1.54
CA PHE A 252 -6.32 -19.38 2.38
C PHE A 252 -6.95 -18.10 1.83
N ILE A 253 -8.14 -18.23 1.23
CA ILE A 253 -8.90 -17.14 0.60
C ILE A 253 -10.18 -16.95 1.41
N TYR A 254 -10.20 -15.90 2.25
CA TYR A 254 -11.24 -15.74 3.27
C TYR A 254 -11.68 -14.29 3.46
N ARG A 255 -12.99 -14.03 3.58
CA ARG A 255 -13.56 -12.67 3.79
C ARG A 255 -13.24 -11.65 2.71
N ASN A 256 -13.00 -12.09 1.49
CA ASN A 256 -12.74 -11.19 0.38
C ASN A 256 -14.04 -10.79 -0.33
N ILE A 257 -14.02 -9.60 -0.93
CA ILE A 257 -15.03 -9.15 -1.89
C ILE A 257 -14.39 -9.23 -3.27
N ILE A 258 -14.88 -10.15 -4.11
CA ILE A 258 -14.34 -10.46 -5.43
C ILE A 258 -15.44 -10.22 -6.47
N GLU A 259 -15.42 -9.04 -7.08
CA GLU A 259 -16.52 -8.60 -7.96
C GLU A 259 -16.06 -7.77 -9.15
N ASN A 260 -16.87 -7.73 -10.21
CA ASN A 260 -16.62 -6.93 -11.41
C ASN A 260 -15.29 -7.24 -12.13
N ASN A 261 -14.66 -8.38 -11.84
CA ASN A 261 -13.52 -8.86 -12.62
C ASN A 261 -14.04 -9.55 -13.88
N PHE A 262 -13.21 -9.76 -14.91
CA PHE A 262 -13.65 -10.57 -16.06
C PHE A 262 -13.85 -12.04 -15.63
N ILE A 263 -12.94 -12.61 -14.84
CA ILE A 263 -13.15 -13.83 -14.06
C ILE A 263 -12.87 -13.52 -12.59
N GLY A 264 -13.74 -13.95 -11.66
CA GLY A 264 -13.55 -13.75 -10.23
C GLY A 264 -12.34 -14.51 -9.69
N ILE A 265 -12.47 -15.83 -9.60
CA ILE A 265 -11.38 -16.74 -9.21
C ILE A 265 -11.14 -17.74 -10.34
N LYS A 266 -9.88 -17.95 -10.72
CA LYS A 266 -9.45 -19.03 -11.62
C LYS A 266 -8.58 -20.01 -10.86
N LEU A 267 -8.97 -21.27 -10.82
CA LEU A 267 -8.29 -22.32 -10.06
C LEU A 267 -7.62 -23.34 -10.97
N LYS A 268 -6.44 -23.81 -10.58
CA LYS A 268 -5.81 -25.01 -11.14
C LYS A 268 -5.64 -26.12 -10.11
N GLY A 269 -5.53 -25.79 -8.82
CA GLY A 269 -5.46 -26.75 -7.72
C GLY A 269 -6.81 -27.09 -7.09
N SER A 270 -6.87 -28.25 -6.43
CA SER A 270 -8.07 -28.73 -5.71
C SER A 270 -8.04 -28.46 -4.21
N GLN A 271 -6.86 -28.27 -3.62
CA GLN A 271 -6.67 -28.11 -2.18
C GLN A 271 -6.58 -26.63 -1.80
N GLU A 272 -7.67 -25.88 -1.96
CA GLU A 272 -7.72 -24.48 -1.58
C GLU A 272 -8.76 -24.26 -0.47
N ASN A 273 -8.45 -23.39 0.50
CA ASN A 273 -9.39 -23.03 1.55
C ASN A 273 -10.10 -21.74 1.14
N ILE A 274 -11.21 -21.88 0.40
CA ILE A 274 -11.98 -20.75 -0.13
C ILE A 274 -13.34 -20.74 0.55
N SER A 275 -13.51 -19.88 1.55
CA SER A 275 -14.77 -19.76 2.28
C SER A 275 -14.99 -18.34 2.77
N CYS A 276 -16.25 -18.02 3.09
CA CYS A 276 -16.64 -16.74 3.64
C CYS A 276 -16.29 -15.55 2.76
N ASN A 277 -16.34 -15.68 1.43
CA ASN A 277 -16.11 -14.59 0.48
C ASN A 277 -17.41 -14.17 -0.19
N LYS A 278 -17.49 -12.92 -0.66
CA LYS A 278 -18.44 -12.49 -1.68
C LYS A 278 -17.79 -12.68 -3.04
N ILE A 279 -18.35 -13.51 -3.91
CA ILE A 279 -17.83 -13.80 -5.25
C ILE A 279 -18.96 -13.65 -6.26
N CYS A 280 -19.11 -12.46 -6.86
CA CYS A 280 -20.24 -12.23 -7.76
C CYS A 280 -20.01 -11.06 -8.73
N ASN A 281 -20.93 -10.88 -9.67
CA ASN A 281 -20.88 -9.81 -10.68
C ASN A 281 -19.59 -9.79 -11.53
N ASN A 282 -18.87 -10.91 -11.62
CA ASN A 282 -17.75 -11.04 -12.55
C ASN A 282 -18.30 -11.29 -13.98
N THR A 283 -17.66 -10.77 -15.01
CA THR A 283 -18.26 -10.71 -16.36
C THR A 283 -18.48 -12.09 -16.97
N PHE A 284 -17.50 -12.99 -16.87
CA PHE A 284 -17.53 -14.30 -17.53
C PHE A 284 -17.91 -15.41 -16.56
N TYR A 285 -17.13 -15.61 -15.50
CA TYR A 285 -17.44 -16.54 -14.41
C TYR A 285 -17.03 -15.96 -13.06
N ASP A 286 -17.78 -16.27 -12.02
CA ASP A 286 -17.40 -15.96 -10.65
C ASP A 286 -16.29 -16.91 -10.18
N LEU A 287 -16.37 -18.18 -10.59
CA LEU A 287 -15.29 -19.14 -10.43
C LEU A 287 -15.09 -19.96 -11.72
N TYR A 288 -13.84 -20.06 -12.17
CA TYR A 288 -13.44 -20.87 -13.32
C TYR A 288 -12.45 -21.94 -12.87
N SER A 289 -12.84 -23.21 -12.92
CA SER A 289 -12.01 -24.34 -12.57
C SER A 289 -11.26 -24.88 -13.79
N ASN A 290 -9.95 -25.06 -13.66
CA ASN A 290 -9.10 -25.88 -14.53
C ASN A 290 -8.53 -27.08 -13.75
N VAL A 291 -9.17 -27.46 -12.65
CA VAL A 291 -8.78 -28.62 -11.85
C VAL A 291 -9.00 -29.88 -12.69
N VAL A 292 -8.02 -30.78 -12.72
CA VAL A 292 -8.08 -32.01 -13.52
C VAL A 292 -9.20 -32.95 -13.05
N SER A 293 -9.80 -33.69 -13.98
CA SER A 293 -10.80 -34.72 -13.66
C SER A 293 -10.31 -35.69 -12.58
N GLY A 294 -11.17 -36.01 -11.61
CA GLY A 294 -10.84 -36.89 -10.49
C GLY A 294 -10.43 -36.15 -9.20
N SER A 295 -10.16 -34.85 -9.29
CA SER A 295 -9.90 -33.98 -8.14
C SER A 295 -11.00 -32.93 -8.00
N ASN A 296 -11.82 -33.02 -6.95
CA ASN A 296 -12.86 -32.01 -6.69
C ASN A 296 -12.32 -30.93 -5.74
N CYS A 297 -12.82 -29.70 -5.87
CA CYS A 297 -12.46 -28.59 -4.98
C CYS A 297 -13.68 -28.17 -4.14
N ILE A 298 -13.45 -27.91 -2.86
CA ILE A 298 -14.48 -27.51 -1.90
C ILE A 298 -14.40 -25.99 -1.73
N VAL A 299 -15.45 -25.29 -2.13
CA VAL A 299 -15.58 -23.82 -2.14
C VAL A 299 -16.89 -23.41 -1.44
N GLU A 300 -17.19 -24.08 -0.33
CA GLU A 300 -18.42 -23.92 0.43
C GLU A 300 -18.43 -22.65 1.28
N ASN A 301 -19.63 -22.25 1.72
CA ASN A 301 -19.84 -21.09 2.59
C ASN A 301 -19.36 -19.78 1.96
N ASN A 302 -19.54 -19.61 0.65
CA ASN A 302 -19.33 -18.34 -0.05
C ASN A 302 -20.68 -17.75 -0.47
N TYR A 303 -20.75 -16.41 -0.54
CA TYR A 303 -21.90 -15.68 -1.02
C TYR A 303 -21.72 -15.34 -2.50
N TRP A 304 -22.60 -15.88 -3.35
CA TRP A 304 -22.50 -15.81 -4.81
C TRP A 304 -23.40 -14.75 -5.46
N CYS A 305 -24.15 -13.98 -4.64
CA CYS A 305 -25.17 -13.02 -5.09
C CYS A 305 -26.27 -13.65 -5.96
N THR A 306 -26.50 -14.95 -5.78
CA THR A 306 -27.54 -15.76 -6.39
C THR A 306 -28.51 -16.22 -5.30
N ILE A 307 -29.73 -16.61 -5.70
CA ILE A 307 -30.80 -16.97 -4.77
C ILE A 307 -30.96 -18.49 -4.58
N ASP A 308 -30.34 -19.29 -5.44
CA ASP A 308 -30.44 -20.75 -5.44
C ASP A 308 -29.19 -21.41 -6.07
N SER A 309 -29.08 -22.73 -5.95
CA SER A 309 -27.95 -23.48 -6.50
C SER A 309 -27.91 -23.51 -8.03
N ILE A 310 -29.07 -23.46 -8.70
CA ILE A 310 -29.15 -23.50 -10.17
C ILE A 310 -28.51 -22.25 -10.75
N SER A 311 -28.92 -21.07 -10.29
CA SER A 311 -28.32 -19.80 -10.66
C SER A 311 -26.84 -19.76 -10.29
N THR A 312 -26.42 -20.28 -9.12
CA THR A 312 -24.98 -20.39 -8.77
C THR A 312 -24.19 -21.25 -9.76
N THR A 313 -24.72 -22.40 -10.19
CA THR A 313 -24.00 -23.26 -11.16
C THR A 313 -23.72 -22.54 -12.48
N THR A 314 -24.60 -21.66 -12.95
CA THR A 314 -24.34 -20.88 -14.18
C THR A 314 -23.18 -19.89 -14.06
N ARG A 315 -22.71 -19.64 -12.83
CA ARG A 315 -21.62 -18.71 -12.50
C ARG A 315 -20.29 -19.42 -12.26
N ILE A 316 -20.30 -20.76 -12.26
CA ILE A 316 -19.15 -21.61 -12.00
C ILE A 316 -18.90 -22.43 -13.27
N TYR A 317 -17.65 -22.47 -13.73
CA TYR A 317 -17.23 -23.37 -14.80
C TYR A 317 -16.45 -24.54 -14.20
N ASP A 318 -16.94 -25.77 -14.35
CA ASP A 318 -16.33 -26.97 -13.76
C ASP A 318 -16.55 -28.27 -14.57
N GLY A 319 -16.44 -29.44 -13.90
CA GLY A 319 -16.66 -30.76 -14.49
C GLY A 319 -18.05 -30.98 -15.11
N TYR A 320 -19.08 -30.22 -14.72
CA TYR A 320 -20.39 -30.28 -15.37
C TYR A 320 -20.39 -29.62 -16.76
N ASP A 321 -19.57 -28.57 -16.95
CA ASP A 321 -19.38 -27.91 -18.25
C ASP A 321 -18.39 -28.68 -19.13
N ASN A 322 -17.37 -29.29 -18.52
CA ASN A 322 -16.37 -30.09 -19.22
C ASN A 322 -15.95 -31.31 -18.40
N ILE A 323 -16.33 -32.50 -18.86
CA ILE A 323 -16.08 -33.79 -18.22
C ILE A 323 -14.60 -34.11 -17.93
N ASN A 324 -13.65 -33.39 -18.54
CA ASN A 324 -12.21 -33.56 -18.28
C ASN A 324 -11.74 -32.78 -17.04
N LEU A 325 -12.65 -32.07 -16.36
CA LEU A 325 -12.37 -31.24 -15.20
C LEU A 325 -12.99 -31.81 -13.92
N GLY A 326 -12.45 -31.41 -12.79
CA GLY A 326 -12.98 -31.68 -11.46
C GLY A 326 -14.22 -30.85 -11.14
N LEU A 327 -15.04 -31.33 -10.20
CA LEU A 327 -16.24 -30.63 -9.74
C LEU A 327 -15.93 -29.61 -8.63
N ILE A 328 -16.73 -28.55 -8.57
CA ILE A 328 -16.71 -27.55 -7.50
C ILE A 328 -17.87 -27.83 -6.54
N SER A 329 -17.56 -28.22 -5.30
CA SER A 329 -18.55 -28.29 -4.22
C SER A 329 -18.70 -26.91 -3.58
N PHE A 330 -19.75 -26.17 -3.91
CA PHE A 330 -19.98 -24.82 -3.42
C PHE A 330 -21.09 -24.71 -2.35
N MET A 331 -21.74 -25.83 -2.02
CA MET A 331 -22.84 -25.89 -1.05
C MET A 331 -22.34 -26.30 0.34
N PRO A 332 -22.78 -25.67 1.44
CA PRO A 332 -23.87 -24.69 1.49
C PRO A 332 -23.45 -23.29 1.02
N LEU A 333 -24.42 -22.52 0.50
CA LEU A 333 -24.24 -21.10 0.22
C LEU A 333 -24.17 -20.31 1.54
N ASP A 334 -23.32 -19.29 1.61
CA ASP A 334 -23.35 -18.33 2.72
C ASP A 334 -24.47 -17.31 2.50
N THR A 335 -25.60 -17.49 3.17
CA THR A 335 -26.71 -16.52 3.15
C THR A 335 -26.61 -15.48 4.27
N LEU A 336 -25.66 -15.62 5.19
CA LEU A 336 -25.44 -14.73 6.33
C LEU A 336 -24.43 -13.63 6.03
N GLN A 337 -23.76 -13.70 4.87
CA GLN A 337 -22.78 -12.73 4.41
C GLN A 337 -21.64 -12.57 5.43
N CYS A 338 -21.03 -13.68 5.83
CA CYS A 338 -19.98 -13.69 6.86
C CYS A 338 -18.73 -12.89 6.44
N TYR A 339 -18.58 -12.56 5.15
CA TYR A 339 -17.56 -11.62 4.65
C TYR A 339 -17.74 -10.20 5.21
N LEU A 340 -18.96 -9.82 5.63
CA LEU A 340 -19.23 -8.57 6.35
C LEU A 340 -18.94 -8.67 7.85
N ALA A 341 -18.82 -9.88 8.39
CA ALA A 341 -18.57 -10.10 9.80
C ALA A 341 -17.13 -9.73 10.15
N THR A 342 -16.87 -8.44 10.31
CA THR A 342 -15.77 -7.98 11.14
C THR A 342 -16.07 -8.47 12.55
N GLN A 343 -15.14 -9.13 13.24
CA GLN A 343 -15.22 -9.31 14.70
C GLN A 343 -14.97 -7.96 15.41
N ILE A 344 -15.71 -6.95 14.99
CA ILE A 344 -15.92 -5.68 15.65
C ILE A 344 -17.43 -5.58 15.67
N PRO A 345 -18.10 -5.57 16.83
CA PRO A 345 -19.51 -5.23 16.87
C PRO A 345 -19.62 -3.84 16.24
N ILE A 346 -20.26 -3.76 15.08
CA ILE A 346 -20.64 -2.49 14.48
C ILE A 346 -21.75 -1.95 15.39
N SER A 347 -21.37 -1.25 16.46
CA SER A 347 -22.21 -0.14 16.87
C SER A 347 -22.05 0.89 15.76
N GLU A 348 -23.12 1.20 15.04
CA GLU A 348 -23.19 2.44 14.27
C GLU A 348 -22.59 3.55 15.15
N PHE A 349 -21.56 4.24 14.65
CA PHE A 349 -21.17 5.50 15.28
C PHE A 349 -22.40 6.39 15.19
N GLN A 350 -23.12 6.56 16.29
CA GLN A 350 -24.09 7.64 16.38
C GLN A 350 -23.33 8.93 16.10
N ASN A 351 -23.77 9.69 15.11
CA ASN A 351 -23.32 11.06 14.96
C ASN A 351 -23.73 11.81 16.22
N PHE A 352 -22.77 12.10 17.09
CA PHE A 352 -23.01 12.89 18.29
C PHE A 352 -22.96 14.37 17.91
N SER A 353 -24.11 15.02 17.86
CA SER A 353 -24.15 16.49 17.87
C SER A 353 -24.02 16.98 19.30
N ILE A 354 -23.08 17.89 19.52
CA ILE A 354 -22.81 18.51 20.81
C ILE A 354 -23.18 20.00 20.72
N SER A 355 -23.97 20.48 21.66
CA SER A 355 -24.25 21.91 21.84
C SER A 355 -23.57 22.40 23.11
N ILE A 356 -22.88 23.54 23.03
CA ILE A 356 -22.14 24.14 24.15
C ILE A 356 -22.79 25.48 24.50
N PHE A 357 -23.13 25.70 25.77
CA PHE A 357 -23.71 26.95 26.25
C PHE A 357 -23.17 27.34 27.64
N PRO A 358 -22.90 28.63 27.92
CA PRO A 358 -22.87 29.73 26.97
C PRO A 358 -21.67 29.63 26.02
N ASN A 359 -21.81 30.14 24.80
CA ASN A 359 -20.71 30.31 23.86
C ASN A 359 -20.72 31.78 23.37
N PRO A 360 -19.72 32.61 23.73
CA PRO A 360 -18.50 32.27 24.47
C PRO A 360 -18.74 31.90 25.94
N ALA A 361 -18.03 30.90 26.45
CA ALA A 361 -18.02 30.55 27.87
C ALA A 361 -17.02 31.44 28.63
N SER A 362 -17.34 31.80 29.88
CA SER A 362 -16.47 32.62 30.72
C SER A 362 -15.94 31.88 31.96
N GLU A 363 -16.80 31.15 32.67
CA GLU A 363 -16.44 30.45 33.92
C GLU A 363 -16.97 29.02 33.96
N ASN A 364 -18.22 28.81 33.54
CA ASN A 364 -18.84 27.49 33.44
C ASN A 364 -19.30 27.26 32.00
N LEU A 365 -19.37 26.00 31.58
CA LEU A 365 -20.03 25.62 30.33
C LEU A 365 -20.88 24.38 30.52
N THR A 366 -22.01 24.32 29.83
CA THR A 366 -22.86 23.14 29.76
C THR A 366 -22.70 22.48 28.40
N ILE A 367 -22.36 21.19 28.41
CA ILE A 367 -22.35 20.32 27.25
C ILE A 367 -23.69 19.59 27.19
N SER A 368 -24.46 19.85 26.13
CA SER A 368 -25.70 19.14 25.84
C SER A 368 -25.51 18.18 24.67
N LEU A 369 -25.94 16.93 24.88
CA LEU A 369 -25.87 15.81 23.95
C LEU A 369 -27.29 15.45 23.50
N GLN A 370 -27.49 15.16 22.22
CA GLN A 370 -28.80 14.72 21.70
C GLN A 370 -29.24 13.34 22.23
N THR A 371 -28.33 12.57 22.83
CA THR A 371 -28.58 11.23 23.38
C THR A 371 -27.95 11.09 24.75
N ASN A 372 -28.57 10.28 25.62
CA ASN A 372 -27.99 9.95 26.91
C ASN A 372 -26.72 9.10 26.74
N ILE A 373 -25.65 9.47 27.42
CA ILE A 373 -24.40 8.70 27.51
C ILE A 373 -24.24 8.07 28.88
N SER A 374 -23.60 6.90 28.96
CA SER A 374 -23.28 6.22 30.23
C SER A 374 -21.97 5.44 30.09
N LYS A 375 -21.23 5.31 31.19
CA LYS A 375 -19.86 4.76 31.22
C LYS A 375 -18.92 5.48 30.25
N THR A 376 -19.00 6.81 30.22
CA THR A 376 -18.29 7.65 29.25
C THR A 376 -17.30 8.56 29.95
N GLU A 377 -16.12 8.70 29.35
CA GLU A 377 -15.07 9.61 29.79
C GLU A 377 -15.18 10.93 29.01
N ILE A 378 -15.23 12.05 29.72
CA ILE A 378 -15.26 13.40 29.14
C ILE A 378 -13.95 14.08 29.47
N LYS A 379 -13.25 14.56 28.44
CA LYS A 379 -12.04 15.37 28.56
C LYS A 379 -12.20 16.65 27.76
N ILE A 380 -11.88 17.78 28.36
CA ILE A 380 -11.78 19.07 27.68
C ILE A 380 -10.32 19.48 27.72
N PHE A 381 -9.82 19.90 26.57
CA PHE A 381 -8.44 20.36 26.43
C PHE A 381 -8.41 21.82 26.05
N ASN A 382 -7.44 22.57 26.57
CA ASN A 382 -7.15 23.90 26.07
C ASN A 382 -6.45 23.83 24.69
N ILE A 383 -6.25 24.99 24.06
CA ILE A 383 -5.62 25.10 22.73
C ILE A 383 -4.16 24.63 22.68
N LEU A 384 -3.51 24.47 23.84
CA LEU A 384 -2.15 23.93 23.98
C LEU A 384 -2.16 22.41 24.17
N GLY A 385 -3.34 21.79 24.27
CA GLY A 385 -3.51 20.35 24.44
C GLY A 385 -3.46 19.86 25.89
N GLU A 386 -3.55 20.77 26.87
CA GLU A 386 -3.57 20.42 28.29
C GLU A 386 -5.01 20.13 28.75
N ILE A 387 -5.21 19.17 29.65
CA ILE A 387 -6.54 18.79 30.16
C ILE A 387 -7.02 19.86 31.15
N GLU A 388 -8.13 20.53 30.82
CA GLU A 388 -8.81 21.52 31.68
C GLU A 388 -9.96 20.89 32.49
N TYR A 389 -10.56 19.81 31.98
CA TYR A 389 -11.64 19.10 32.67
C TYR A 389 -11.59 17.61 32.37
N PHE A 390 -11.90 16.81 33.40
CA PHE A 390 -12.00 15.36 33.31
C PHE A 390 -13.17 14.85 34.16
N SER A 391 -14.03 14.03 33.58
CA SER A 391 -15.12 13.39 34.32
C SER A 391 -15.46 12.01 33.74
N ILE A 392 -15.95 11.12 34.61
CA ILE A 392 -16.46 9.80 34.26
C ILE A 392 -17.97 9.79 34.53
N VAL A 393 -18.75 9.75 33.47
CA VAL A 393 -20.21 9.67 33.53
C VAL A 393 -20.61 8.22 33.72
N THR A 394 -20.98 7.84 34.95
CA THR A 394 -21.36 6.46 35.29
C THR A 394 -22.86 6.16 35.06
N ASN A 395 -23.71 7.18 35.06
CA ASN A 395 -25.16 7.09 34.87
C ASN A 395 -25.60 7.75 33.56
N GLN A 396 -26.75 7.36 33.00
CA GLN A 396 -27.28 7.98 31.78
C GLN A 396 -27.50 9.49 31.94
N LYS A 397 -26.74 10.31 31.22
CA LYS A 397 -26.87 11.78 31.17
C LYS A 397 -26.80 12.28 29.73
N SER A 398 -27.62 13.28 29.41
CA SER A 398 -27.58 14.05 28.15
C SER A 398 -27.12 15.49 28.36
N ILE A 399 -26.95 15.91 29.62
CA ILE A 399 -26.49 17.25 30.00
C ILE A 399 -25.36 17.08 31.02
N ILE A 400 -24.23 17.72 30.76
CA ILE A 400 -23.06 17.75 31.66
C ILE A 400 -22.68 19.21 31.89
N ASP A 401 -22.73 19.62 33.15
CA ASP A 401 -22.17 20.89 33.61
C ASP A 401 -20.69 20.69 33.93
N VAL A 402 -19.87 21.53 33.29
CA VAL A 402 -18.42 21.53 33.32
C VAL A 402 -17.94 22.77 34.05
#